data_AF-X1FQ22-F1
#
_entry.id   AF-X1FQ22-F1
#
_cell.length_a   1.000
_cell.length_b   1.000
_cell.length_c   1.000
_cell.angle_alpha   90.00
_cell.angle_beta   90.00
_cell.angle_gamma   90.00
#
_symmetry.space_group_name_H-M   'P 1'
#
loop_
_entity.id
_entity.type
_entity.pdbx_description
1 polymer ?
#
loop_
_entity_poly.entity_id
_entity_poly.type
_entity_poly.pdbx_seq_one_letter_code
_entity_poly.pdbx_strand_id
1 'polypeptide(L)' 'IRAGGIEAGNEVKYIVQGHNTIRGAAGASILNAEVLVERGYIKK' A
#
# COMPACT_ATOMS: atom_id res chain seq x y z
N ILE A 1 -2.84 -1.97 -5.14
CA ILE A 1 -1.65 -1.96 -6.01
C ILE A 1 -1.79 -3.15 -6.97
N ARG A 2 -1.50 -2.96 -8.25
CA ARG A 2 -1.41 -4.04 -9.25
C ARG A 2 0.01 -4.05 -9.79
N ALA A 3 0.63 -5.21 -9.88
CA ALA A 3 1.95 -5.37 -10.49
C ALA A 3 1.85 -6.36 -11.66
N GLY A 4 2.63 -6.14 -12.70
CA GLY A 4 2.66 -6.98 -13.90
C GLY A 4 3.87 -6.65 -14.79
N GLY A 5 3.96 -7.30 -15.95
CA GLY A 5 5.10 -7.10 -16.86
C GLY A 5 6.43 -7.52 -16.24
N ILE A 6 6.44 -8.66 -15.53
CA ILE A 6 7.62 -9.15 -14.81
C ILE A 6 8.61 -9.71 -15.83
N GLU A 7 9.83 -9.19 -15.78
CA GLU A 7 10.99 -9.67 -16.52
C GLU A 7 12.08 -10.02 -15.51
N ALA A 8 12.61 -11.25 -15.57
CA ALA A 8 13.60 -11.74 -14.63
C ALA A 8 14.81 -12.33 -15.38
N GLY A 9 16.01 -11.93 -14.97
CA GLY A 9 17.30 -12.42 -15.43
C GLY A 9 18.32 -12.32 -14.30
N ASN A 10 19.38 -11.54 -14.47
CA ASN A 10 20.30 -11.19 -13.37
C ASN A 10 19.68 -10.18 -12.38
N GLU A 11 18.57 -9.55 -12.74
CA GLU A 11 17.78 -8.62 -11.93
C GLU A 11 16.29 -8.75 -12.27
N VAL A 12 15.40 -8.19 -11.44
CA VAL A 12 13.94 -8.28 -11.58
C VAL A 12 13.35 -6.90 -11.92
N LYS A 13 12.72 -6.80 -13.08
CA LYS A 13 11.99 -5.61 -13.55
C LYS A 13 10.49 -5.89 -13.60
N TYR A 14 9.68 -4.91 -13.20
CA TYR A 14 8.22 -5.02 -13.29
C TYR A 14 7.59 -3.63 -13.38
N ILE A 15 6.33 -3.59 -13.81
CA ILE A 15 5.49 -2.39 -13.84
C ILE A 15 4.51 -2.46 -12.68
N VAL A 16 4.30 -1.33 -12.00
CA VAL A 16 3.36 -1.21 -10.90
C VAL A 16 2.40 -0.06 -11.10
N GLN A 17 1.12 -0.30 -10.80
CA GLN A 17 0.06 0.70 -10.81
C GLN A 17 -0.59 0.80 -9.43
N GLY A 18 -0.72 2.02 -8.94
CA GLY A 18 -1.39 2.34 -7.68
C GLY A 18 -2.19 3.62 -7.82
N HIS A 19 -3.36 3.65 -7.19
CA HIS A 19 -4.17 4.87 -7.13
C HIS A 19 -3.57 5.82 -6.08
N ASN A 20 -3.09 6.98 -6.52
CA ASN A 20 -2.33 7.92 -5.69
C ASN A 20 -3.17 8.52 -4.55
N THR A 21 -4.43 8.88 -4.76
CA THR A 21 -5.27 9.53 -3.74
C THR A 21 -5.93 8.56 -2.75
N ILE A 22 -6.15 7.31 -3.16
CA ILE A 22 -6.68 6.25 -2.28
C ILE A 22 -5.51 5.53 -1.61
N ARG A 23 -4.72 4.77 -2.37
CA ARG A 23 -3.65 3.97 -1.75
C ARG A 23 -2.47 4.82 -1.30
N GLY A 24 -2.13 5.88 -2.02
CA GLY A 24 -0.98 6.75 -1.70
C GLY A 24 -1.28 7.84 -0.68
N ALA A 25 -2.56 8.12 -0.38
CA ALA A 25 -2.96 9.18 0.55
C ALA A 25 -4.09 8.70 1.47
N ALA A 26 -5.34 9.12 1.23
CA ALA A 26 -6.45 9.02 2.20
C ALA A 26 -6.70 7.59 2.69
N GLY A 27 -6.70 6.61 1.78
CA GLY A 27 -6.91 5.20 2.14
C GLY A 27 -5.77 4.60 2.96
N ALA A 28 -4.51 5.01 2.74
CA ALA A 28 -3.41 4.57 3.60
C ALA A 28 -3.47 5.22 4.99
N SER A 29 -3.83 6.49 5.08
CA SER A 29 -4.00 7.18 6.37
C SER A 29 -5.13 6.57 7.20
N ILE A 30 -6.27 6.24 6.58
CA ILE A 30 -7.39 5.57 7.24
C ILE A 30 -6.97 4.19 7.74
N LEU A 31 -6.35 3.37 6.88
CA LEU A 31 -5.87 2.04 7.28
C LEU A 31 -4.86 2.11 8.44
N ASN A 32 -3.97 3.11 8.43
CA ASN A 32 -3.06 3.32 9.56
C ASN A 32 -3.82 3.67 10.84
N ALA A 33 -4.86 4.53 10.76
CA ALA A 33 -5.70 4.86 11.91
C ALA A 33 -6.44 3.62 12.45
N GLU A 34 -6.98 2.78 11.56
CA GLU A 34 -7.62 1.50 11.93
C GLU A 34 -6.64 0.60 12.70
N VAL A 35 -5.41 0.44 12.21
CA VAL A 35 -4.37 -0.35 12.89
C VAL A 35 -3.98 0.26 14.24
N LEU A 36 -3.92 1.59 14.36
CA LEU A 36 -3.62 2.26 15.62
C LEU A 36 -4.71 2.02 16.67
N VAL A 37 -5.98 2.01 16.25
CA VAL A 37 -7.11 1.65 17.12
C VAL A 37 -7.03 0.18 17.52
N GLU A 38 -6.82 -0.72 16.56
CA GLU A 38 -6.74 -2.17 16.80
C GLU A 38 -5.62 -2.54 17.78
N ARG A 39 -4.46 -1.90 17.66
CA ARG A 39 -3.30 -2.15 18.53
C ARG A 39 -3.37 -1.41 19.87
N GLY A 40 -4.45 -0.67 20.13
CA GLY A 40 -4.66 0.03 21.40
C GLY A 40 -3.83 1.30 21.59
N TYR A 41 -3.20 1.82 20.52
CA TYR A 41 -2.51 3.11 20.57
C TYR A 41 -3.49 4.29 20.61
N ILE A 42 -4.67 4.12 20.02
CA ILE A 42 -5.76 5.11 20.01
C ILE A 42 -7.04 4.41 20.47
N LYS A 43 -7.82 5.05 21.33
CA LYS A 43 -9.12 4.51 21.76
C LYS A 43 -10.18 4.78 20.70
N LYS A 44 -11.12 3.84 20.57
CA LYS A 44 -12.27 3.97 19.69
C LYS A 44 -13.31 4.93 20.25
#